data_AF-A0A1R2CWD5-F1
#
_entry.id   AF-A0A1R2CWD5-F1
#
_cell.length_a   1.000
_cell.length_b   1.000
_cell.length_c   1.000
_cell.angle_alpha   90.00
_cell.angle_beta   90.00
_cell.angle_gamma   90.00
#
_symmetry.space_group_name_H-M   'P 1'
#
loop_
_entity.id
_entity.type
_entity.pdbx_description
1 polymer ?
#
loop_
_entity_poly.entity_id
_entity_poly.type
_entity_poly.pdbx_seq_one_letter_code
_entity_poly.pdbx_strand_id
1 'polypeptide(L)'
;MGQKSSQAKDKVKQEYLKIIDSKKKDYYKKNEEILNSSDFKVISQQNWKDYMQQEIELIKDKYNRSTWPLDILSLVDHWNTVKDYKWRSNVLWYDYLQSYKVNTAQDPTPVTTISISQVNSQYNNSFEAQSLIEFLHGHFQNPNEHFIAAMIARFNSSFLQEYCLENNELKINIQSVPKVYSEKMCEDIKGFVMLTLQAMIHYYGGVVAKTIEEKPGEMYDLMLEEVFTNSLQQSLLKVFHLAFKDKCDLYEEKLEKYSELTCNDLGIHRYFQLDVENNKPSKGQGHFGHIAYAEGILNHPRNFKAYGKAVDKLRELENQFSPLKKLGVVIQTSRVLCECVDEYWKDDTTVSKDDLVISADQILSIFLYIVIKAKIPDLSGHVQMICEFGRKIIQNGSMGYYVTTLEACVEQVETMSPELLMKIKEYSLKGY
;
A
#
# COMPACT_ATOMS: atom_id res chain seq x y z
N MET A 1 -6.33 -9.50 -55.25
CA MET A 1 -7.45 -8.77 -54.59
C MET A 1 -7.08 -8.18 -53.21
N GLY A 2 -5.79 -7.99 -52.87
CA GLY A 2 -5.37 -7.58 -51.52
C GLY A 2 -5.22 -6.07 -51.24
N GLN A 3 -5.21 -5.20 -52.27
CA GLN A 3 -4.96 -3.76 -52.09
C GLN A 3 -6.21 -2.92 -51.78
N LYS A 4 -7.42 -3.41 -52.11
CA LYS A 4 -8.67 -2.65 -51.88
C LYS A 4 -9.16 -2.70 -50.42
N SER A 5 -8.80 -3.74 -49.63
CA SER A 5 -9.24 -3.83 -48.23
C SER A 5 -8.39 -2.98 -47.27
N SER A 6 -7.11 -2.73 -47.59
CA SER A 6 -6.24 -1.81 -46.82
C SER A 6 -6.73 -0.37 -46.93
N GLN A 7 -7.02 0.10 -48.15
CA GLN A 7 -7.53 1.46 -48.37
C GLN A 7 -8.89 1.71 -47.71
N ALA A 8 -9.74 0.69 -47.59
CA ALA A 8 -11.02 0.79 -46.90
C ALA A 8 -10.83 0.91 -45.38
N LYS A 9 -9.92 0.12 -44.79
CA LYS A 9 -9.57 0.22 -43.36
C LYS A 9 -8.90 1.55 -43.02
N ASP A 10 -8.03 2.06 -43.90
CA ASP A 10 -7.39 3.36 -43.73
C ASP A 10 -8.38 4.51 -43.86
N LYS A 11 -9.36 4.41 -44.76
CA LYS A 11 -10.47 5.38 -44.86
C LYS A 11 -11.33 5.39 -43.61
N VAL A 12 -11.74 4.23 -43.10
CA VAL A 12 -12.53 4.12 -41.86
C VAL A 12 -11.74 4.69 -40.66
N LYS A 13 -10.44 4.42 -40.58
CA LYS A 13 -9.56 5.00 -39.55
C LYS A 13 -9.46 6.52 -39.68
N GLN A 14 -9.31 7.04 -40.90
CA GLN A 14 -9.29 8.49 -41.13
C GLN A 14 -10.64 9.16 -40.83
N GLU A 15 -11.74 8.50 -41.12
CA GLU A 15 -13.09 8.99 -40.81
C GLU A 15 -13.34 8.99 -39.30
N TYR A 16 -12.90 7.95 -38.60
CA TYR A 16 -12.94 7.87 -37.14
C TYR A 16 -12.08 8.97 -36.49
N LEU A 17 -10.87 9.22 -37.01
CA LEU A 17 -10.00 10.31 -36.56
C LEU A 17 -10.61 11.69 -36.83
N LYS A 18 -11.31 11.89 -37.96
CA LYS A 18 -12.05 13.13 -38.25
C LYS A 18 -13.24 13.33 -37.32
N ILE A 19 -13.97 12.27 -36.98
CA ILE A 19 -15.06 12.31 -36.01
C ILE A 19 -14.52 12.63 -34.62
N ILE A 20 -13.38 12.04 -34.24
CA ILE A 20 -12.65 12.37 -33.01
C ILE A 20 -12.26 13.85 -33.00
N ASP A 21 -11.65 14.38 -34.06
CA ASP A 21 -11.24 15.79 -34.13
C ASP A 21 -12.42 16.77 -34.13
N SER A 22 -13.52 16.41 -34.81
CA SER A 22 -14.75 17.21 -34.79
C SER A 22 -15.38 17.23 -33.40
N LYS A 23 -15.46 16.08 -32.74
CA LYS A 23 -15.99 15.95 -31.37
C LYS A 23 -15.07 16.62 -30.35
N LYS A 24 -13.75 16.58 -30.57
CA LYS A 24 -12.76 17.33 -29.80
C LYS A 24 -13.02 18.83 -29.90
N LYS A 25 -13.27 19.35 -31.11
CA LYS A 25 -13.66 20.76 -31.32
C LYS A 25 -14.98 21.12 -30.64
N ASP A 26 -15.98 20.22 -30.69
CA ASP A 26 -17.26 20.46 -30.03
C ASP A 26 -17.16 20.43 -28.50
N TYR A 27 -16.31 19.57 -27.93
CA TYR A 27 -15.98 19.58 -26.50
C TYR A 27 -15.27 20.86 -26.09
N TYR A 28 -14.26 21.30 -26.87
CA TYR A 28 -13.58 22.58 -26.63
C TYR A 28 -14.54 23.77 -26.64
N LYS A 29 -15.61 23.70 -27.43
CA LYS A 29 -16.62 24.75 -27.55
C LYS A 29 -17.69 24.69 -26.46
N LYS A 30 -18.03 23.49 -25.96
CA LYS A 30 -19.03 23.30 -24.87
C LYS A 30 -18.45 23.51 -23.48
N ASN A 31 -17.18 23.20 -23.27
CA ASN A 31 -16.49 23.35 -21.99
C ASN A 31 -15.53 24.52 -22.01
N GLU A 32 -15.83 25.55 -22.82
CA GLU A 32 -14.99 26.73 -23.00
C GLU A 32 -14.73 27.43 -21.65
N GLU A 33 -15.67 27.42 -20.70
CA GLU A 33 -15.46 27.97 -19.35
C GLU A 33 -14.56 27.11 -18.45
N ILE A 34 -14.60 25.77 -18.56
CA ILE A 34 -13.73 24.83 -17.81
C ILE A 34 -12.31 24.78 -18.43
N LEU A 35 -12.23 24.98 -19.75
CA LEU A 35 -10.98 25.11 -20.50
C LEU A 35 -10.40 26.53 -20.44
N ASN A 36 -11.20 27.55 -20.14
CA ASN A 36 -10.74 28.90 -19.85
C ASN A 36 -10.39 29.08 -18.37
N SER A 37 -10.94 28.28 -17.45
CA SER A 37 -10.36 28.11 -16.11
C SER A 37 -9.08 27.26 -16.14
N SER A 38 -8.91 26.46 -17.21
CA SER A 38 -7.73 25.64 -17.48
C SER A 38 -7.00 26.11 -18.75
N ASP A 39 -6.51 27.35 -18.74
CA ASP A 39 -5.76 28.07 -19.79
C ASP A 39 -4.92 27.18 -20.75
N PHE A 40 -5.54 26.62 -21.80
CA PHE A 40 -4.86 25.68 -22.70
C PHE A 40 -4.30 26.33 -23.98
N LYS A 41 -4.59 27.61 -24.26
CA LYS A 41 -4.34 28.18 -25.60
C LYS A 41 -3.15 29.12 -25.76
N VAL A 42 -2.73 29.88 -24.74
CA VAL A 42 -1.60 30.84 -24.91
C VAL A 42 -0.74 31.04 -23.64
N ILE A 43 -1.19 30.58 -22.47
CA ILE A 43 -0.58 30.93 -21.15
C ILE A 43 0.08 29.70 -20.45
N SER A 44 -0.01 28.49 -21.02
CA SER A 44 0.33 27.22 -20.34
C SER A 44 1.80 26.76 -20.36
N GLN A 45 2.71 27.52 -20.97
CA GLN A 45 4.14 27.16 -20.95
C GLN A 45 4.90 27.82 -19.81
N GLN A 46 4.51 29.05 -19.44
CA GLN A 46 5.12 29.83 -18.36
C GLN A 46 4.41 29.62 -17.02
N ASN A 47 3.08 29.57 -16.95
CA ASN A 47 2.39 29.63 -15.66
C ASN A 47 2.71 28.47 -14.68
N TRP A 48 2.71 27.20 -15.13
CA TRP A 48 3.04 26.09 -14.22
C TRP A 48 4.54 25.98 -13.93
N LYS A 49 5.41 26.35 -14.88
CA LYS A 49 6.86 26.37 -14.66
C LYS A 49 7.26 27.47 -13.69
N ASP A 50 6.73 28.68 -13.91
CA ASP A 50 6.96 29.84 -13.06
C ASP A 50 6.41 29.57 -11.65
N TYR A 51 5.23 28.95 -11.53
CA TYR A 51 4.69 28.49 -10.25
C TYR A 51 5.63 27.48 -9.56
N MET A 52 6.09 26.46 -10.30
CA MET A 52 7.02 25.47 -9.75
C MET A 52 8.34 26.10 -9.31
N GLN A 53 8.90 27.03 -10.09
CA GLN A 53 10.11 27.77 -9.71
C GLN A 53 9.90 28.56 -8.42
N GLN A 54 8.78 29.26 -8.28
CA GLN A 54 8.44 30.01 -7.08
C GLN A 54 8.28 29.09 -5.86
N GLU A 55 7.51 28.02 -5.97
CA GLU A 55 7.33 27.06 -4.88
C GLU A 55 8.64 26.38 -4.48
N ILE A 56 9.46 25.98 -5.44
CA ILE A 56 10.76 25.36 -5.15
C ILE A 56 11.70 26.35 -4.47
N GLU A 57 11.73 27.62 -4.88
CA GLU A 57 12.53 28.64 -4.18
C GLU A 57 12.04 28.89 -2.74
N LEU A 58 10.73 28.88 -2.49
CA LEU A 58 10.18 28.98 -1.13
C LEU A 58 10.56 27.76 -0.25
N ILE A 59 10.59 26.58 -0.86
CA ILE A 59 10.90 25.31 -0.19
C ILE A 59 12.41 25.16 0.04
N LYS A 60 13.24 25.70 -0.84
CA LYS A 60 14.70 25.62 -0.76
C LYS A 60 15.27 26.22 0.52
N ASP A 61 14.69 27.32 1.02
CA ASP A 61 15.09 27.90 2.30
C ASP A 61 14.74 26.98 3.48
N LYS A 62 13.62 26.27 3.38
CA LYS A 62 13.15 25.30 4.39
C LYS A 62 13.98 24.01 4.38
N TYR A 63 14.41 23.54 3.21
CA TYR A 63 15.20 22.31 3.04
C TYR A 63 16.63 22.60 2.60
N ASN A 64 17.24 23.66 3.14
CA ASN A 64 18.57 24.15 2.77
C ASN A 64 19.72 23.12 2.88
N ARG A 65 19.51 22.02 3.59
CA ARG A 65 20.46 20.91 3.75
C ARG A 65 20.24 19.76 2.77
N SER A 66 19.15 19.77 2.02
CA SER A 66 18.78 18.70 1.09
C SER A 66 19.04 19.16 -0.35
N THR A 67 19.58 18.29 -1.20
CA THR A 67 19.98 18.66 -2.57
C THR A 67 18.83 18.54 -3.57
N TRP A 68 17.81 17.75 -3.23
CA TRP A 68 16.68 17.46 -4.10
C TRP A 68 15.92 18.71 -4.61
N PRO A 69 15.71 19.81 -3.84
CA PRO A 69 15.00 20.97 -4.36
C PRO A 69 15.75 21.64 -5.53
N LEU A 70 17.08 21.72 -5.45
CA LEU A 70 17.93 22.29 -6.50
C LEU A 70 17.93 21.44 -7.77
N ASP A 71 17.96 20.11 -7.61
CA ASP A 71 17.93 19.19 -8.74
C ASP A 71 16.57 19.24 -9.48
N ILE A 72 15.47 19.41 -8.74
CA ILE A 72 14.15 19.62 -9.34
C ILE A 72 14.08 20.99 -10.02
N LEU A 73 14.64 22.05 -9.43
CA LEU A 73 14.67 23.38 -10.06
C LEU A 73 15.39 23.31 -11.42
N SER A 74 16.56 22.67 -11.46
CA SER A 74 17.31 22.43 -12.68
C SER A 74 16.49 21.63 -13.71
N LEU A 75 15.74 20.62 -13.26
CA LEU A 75 14.84 19.87 -14.13
C LEU A 75 13.77 20.78 -14.74
N VAL A 76 13.09 21.61 -13.95
CA VAL A 76 12.04 22.53 -14.41
C VAL A 76 12.55 23.48 -15.49
N ASP A 77 13.73 24.05 -15.28
CA ASP A 77 14.37 24.98 -16.21
C ASP A 77 14.63 24.34 -17.58
N HIS A 78 15.17 23.12 -17.58
CA HIS A 78 15.58 22.42 -18.80
C HIS A 78 14.50 21.53 -19.40
N TRP A 79 13.32 21.44 -18.78
CA TRP A 79 12.29 20.50 -19.20
C TRP A 79 11.67 20.88 -20.55
N ASN A 80 11.57 19.92 -21.48
CA ASN A 80 10.96 20.12 -22.79
C ASN A 80 9.44 19.95 -22.74
N THR A 81 8.73 21.08 -22.69
CA THR A 81 7.27 21.15 -22.60
C THR A 81 6.50 20.57 -23.79
N VAL A 82 7.16 20.41 -24.94
CA VAL A 82 6.54 19.89 -26.16
C VAL A 82 6.23 18.39 -26.01
N LYS A 83 7.09 17.65 -25.30
CA LYS A 83 6.88 16.22 -25.04
C LYS A 83 5.69 15.96 -24.12
N ASP A 84 5.42 16.88 -23.19
CA ASP A 84 4.31 16.75 -22.22
C ASP A 84 2.91 16.96 -22.81
N TYR A 85 2.80 17.59 -23.98
CA TYR A 85 1.50 18.00 -24.51
C TYR A 85 0.55 16.81 -24.70
N LYS A 86 1.11 15.65 -25.07
CA LYS A 86 0.38 14.39 -25.19
C LYS A 86 -0.28 14.01 -23.86
N TRP A 87 0.45 14.04 -22.76
CA TRP A 87 -0.02 13.59 -21.45
C TRP A 87 -1.08 14.51 -20.84
N ARG A 88 -0.89 15.83 -20.96
CA ARG A 88 -1.90 16.82 -20.53
C ARG A 88 -3.17 16.72 -21.38
N SER A 89 -3.03 16.51 -22.69
CA SER A 89 -4.17 16.27 -23.58
C SER A 89 -4.91 14.97 -23.27
N ASN A 90 -4.20 13.93 -22.81
CA ASN A 90 -4.79 12.65 -22.46
C ASN A 90 -5.74 12.78 -21.24
N VAL A 91 -5.40 13.58 -20.24
CA VAL A 91 -6.28 13.84 -19.09
C VAL A 91 -7.58 14.54 -19.51
N LEU A 92 -7.50 15.52 -20.41
CA LEU A 92 -8.71 16.16 -20.97
C LEU A 92 -9.58 15.17 -21.74
N TRP A 93 -8.96 14.26 -22.50
CA TRP A 93 -9.67 13.20 -23.19
C TRP A 93 -10.33 12.21 -22.23
N TYR A 94 -9.67 11.89 -21.13
CA TYR A 94 -10.23 11.04 -20.09
C TYR A 94 -11.49 11.69 -19.48
N ASP A 95 -11.43 12.98 -19.10
CA ASP A 95 -12.59 13.72 -18.60
C ASP A 95 -13.77 13.68 -19.58
N TYR A 96 -13.48 13.98 -20.85
CA TYR A 96 -14.48 13.94 -21.90
C TYR A 96 -15.16 12.57 -22.00
N LEU A 97 -14.39 11.49 -22.04
CA LEU A 97 -14.93 10.14 -22.16
C LEU A 97 -15.76 9.74 -20.95
N GLN A 98 -15.35 10.12 -19.73
CA GLN A 98 -16.11 9.83 -18.52
C GLN A 98 -17.44 10.61 -18.49
N SER A 99 -17.43 11.90 -18.87
CA SER A 99 -18.66 12.69 -18.99
C SER A 99 -19.64 12.08 -20.02
N TYR A 100 -19.13 11.48 -21.10
CA TYR A 100 -19.97 10.78 -22.09
C TYR A 100 -20.52 9.45 -21.60
N LYS A 101 -19.73 8.66 -20.84
CA LYS A 101 -20.21 7.41 -20.23
C LYS A 101 -21.38 7.66 -19.26
N VAL A 102 -21.30 8.72 -18.45
CA VAL A 102 -22.37 9.10 -17.52
C VAL A 102 -23.65 9.49 -18.29
N ASN A 103 -23.51 10.19 -19.41
CA ASN A 103 -24.63 10.66 -20.22
C ASN A 103 -25.27 9.58 -21.13
N THR A 104 -24.65 8.42 -21.31
CA THR A 104 -25.16 7.32 -22.15
C THR A 104 -25.80 6.19 -21.35
N ALA A 105 -25.85 6.28 -20.02
CA ALA A 105 -26.42 5.26 -19.14
C ALA A 105 -27.97 5.21 -19.10
N GLN A 106 -28.68 5.77 -20.09
CA GLN A 106 -30.15 5.80 -20.14
C GLN A 106 -30.80 5.27 -21.43
N ASP A 107 -30.09 4.50 -22.26
CA ASP A 107 -30.77 3.73 -23.32
C ASP A 107 -30.77 2.23 -22.99
N PRO A 108 -31.91 1.65 -22.57
CA PRO A 108 -32.02 0.21 -22.36
C PRO A 108 -31.99 -0.48 -23.73
N THR A 109 -30.81 -0.90 -24.16
CA THR A 109 -30.70 -1.80 -25.32
C THR A 109 -30.83 -3.25 -24.85
N PRO A 110 -31.58 -4.08 -25.60
CA PRO A 110 -31.89 -5.44 -25.16
C PRO A 110 -30.63 -6.30 -25.19
N VAL A 111 -30.41 -6.96 -24.06
CA VAL A 111 -29.34 -7.93 -23.81
C VAL A 111 -29.28 -8.95 -24.94
N THR A 112 -28.14 -8.99 -25.65
CA THR A 112 -27.73 -10.22 -26.35
C THR A 112 -26.36 -10.60 -25.81
N THR A 113 -26.36 -11.56 -24.88
CA THR A 113 -25.19 -12.05 -24.17
C THR A 113 -24.31 -12.88 -25.10
N ILE A 114 -23.10 -12.39 -25.38
CA ILE A 114 -21.97 -13.24 -25.76
C ILE A 114 -20.90 -13.00 -24.70
N SER A 115 -20.75 -13.96 -23.78
CA SER A 115 -19.71 -13.96 -22.76
C SER A 115 -18.35 -14.23 -23.41
N ILE A 116 -17.57 -13.17 -23.62
CA ILE A 116 -16.16 -13.30 -23.99
C ILE A 116 -15.37 -13.42 -22.68
N SER A 117 -14.55 -14.46 -22.60
CA SER A 117 -13.69 -14.80 -21.47
C SER A 117 -12.80 -13.61 -21.09
N GLN A 118 -12.73 -13.32 -19.78
CA GLN A 118 -11.78 -12.37 -19.21
C GLN A 118 -10.35 -12.86 -19.48
N VAL A 119 -9.75 -12.33 -20.55
CA VAL A 119 -8.31 -12.42 -20.75
C VAL A 119 -7.71 -11.32 -19.88
N ASN A 120 -6.97 -11.73 -18.84
CA ASN A 120 -6.04 -10.87 -18.12
C ASN A 120 -4.99 -10.34 -19.10
N SER A 121 -5.29 -9.23 -19.77
CA SER A 121 -4.29 -8.47 -20.52
C SER A 121 -3.74 -7.39 -19.60
N GLN A 122 -2.44 -7.44 -19.32
CA GLN A 122 -1.69 -6.30 -18.78
C GLN A 122 -1.95 -5.07 -19.68
N TYR A 123 -2.67 -4.09 -19.14
CA TYR A 123 -3.16 -2.95 -19.89
C TYR A 123 -2.02 -1.98 -20.25
N ASN A 124 -1.69 -1.90 -21.54
CA ASN A 124 -0.81 -0.88 -22.12
C ASN A 124 -1.56 0.34 -22.69
N ASN A 125 -2.89 0.42 -22.52
CA ASN A 125 -3.70 1.56 -22.95
C ASN A 125 -4.29 2.28 -21.73
N SER A 126 -3.74 3.44 -21.36
CA SER A 126 -4.21 4.22 -20.20
C SER A 126 -5.71 4.57 -20.29
N PHE A 127 -6.28 4.71 -21.49
CA PHE A 127 -7.69 5.07 -21.69
C PHE A 127 -8.71 3.98 -21.34
N GLU A 128 -8.28 2.76 -21.03
CA GLU A 128 -9.14 1.67 -20.54
C GLU A 128 -9.27 1.67 -19.01
N ALA A 129 -8.57 2.57 -18.32
CA ALA A 129 -8.63 2.73 -16.86
C ALA A 129 -10.05 2.96 -16.35
N GLN A 130 -10.40 2.30 -15.25
CA GLN A 130 -11.70 2.42 -14.60
C GLN A 130 -11.77 3.65 -13.68
N SER A 131 -10.60 4.08 -13.19
CA SER A 131 -10.46 5.25 -12.32
C SER A 131 -9.41 6.24 -12.82
N LEU A 132 -9.52 7.50 -12.37
CA LEU A 132 -8.51 8.53 -12.67
C LEU A 132 -7.14 8.16 -12.07
N ILE A 133 -7.15 7.46 -10.93
CA ILE A 133 -5.94 7.02 -10.23
C ILE A 133 -5.18 6.00 -11.09
N GLU A 134 -5.86 4.98 -11.61
CA GLU A 134 -5.27 4.00 -12.54
C GLU A 134 -4.74 4.67 -13.82
N PHE A 135 -5.49 5.65 -14.33
CA PHE A 135 -5.09 6.42 -15.50
C PHE A 135 -3.78 7.19 -15.28
N LEU A 136 -3.66 7.87 -14.13
CA LEU A 136 -2.46 8.62 -13.74
C LEU A 136 -1.27 7.70 -13.43
N HIS A 137 -1.50 6.56 -12.78
CA HIS A 137 -0.47 5.55 -12.56
C HIS A 137 0.20 5.14 -13.89
N GLY A 138 -0.58 4.92 -14.95
CA GLY A 138 -0.04 4.63 -16.28
C GLY A 138 0.79 5.77 -16.90
N HIS A 139 0.51 7.03 -16.56
CA HIS A 139 1.32 8.18 -17.00
C HIS A 139 2.68 8.21 -16.30
N PHE A 140 2.73 7.87 -15.02
CA PHE A 140 3.93 7.97 -14.20
C PHE A 140 5.01 6.93 -14.53
N GLN A 141 4.66 5.88 -15.28
CA GLN A 141 5.61 4.89 -15.78
C GLN A 141 6.58 5.43 -16.85
N ASN A 142 6.38 6.65 -17.38
CA ASN A 142 7.17 7.22 -18.48
C ASN A 142 8.00 8.45 -18.06
N PRO A 143 9.10 8.28 -17.29
CA PRO A 143 9.89 9.39 -16.75
C PRO A 143 10.60 10.25 -17.80
N ASN A 144 10.80 9.75 -19.02
CA ASN A 144 11.50 10.49 -20.08
C ASN A 144 10.59 11.44 -20.87
N GLU A 145 9.28 11.24 -20.78
CA GLU A 145 8.28 11.98 -21.57
C GLU A 145 7.28 12.74 -20.72
N HIS A 146 7.24 12.47 -19.41
CA HIS A 146 6.27 13.04 -18.49
C HIS A 146 6.96 13.80 -17.35
N PHE A 147 6.67 15.10 -17.23
CA PHE A 147 7.26 15.97 -16.23
C PHE A 147 7.18 15.44 -14.78
N ILE A 148 5.99 15.09 -14.29
CA ILE A 148 5.82 14.58 -12.91
C ILE A 148 6.59 13.28 -12.66
N ALA A 149 6.62 12.37 -13.64
CA ALA A 149 7.39 11.13 -13.54
C ALA A 149 8.90 11.41 -13.49
N ALA A 150 9.37 12.39 -14.26
CA ALA A 150 10.75 12.84 -14.21
C ALA A 150 11.11 13.49 -12.87
N MET A 151 10.20 14.26 -12.28
CA MET A 151 10.39 14.80 -10.92
C MET A 151 10.57 13.68 -9.91
N ILE A 152 9.71 12.66 -9.93
CA ILE A 152 9.79 11.50 -9.02
C ILE A 152 11.12 10.76 -9.22
N ALA A 153 11.53 10.52 -10.46
CA ALA A 153 12.80 9.86 -10.76
C ALA A 153 14.02 10.68 -10.29
N ARG A 154 13.97 12.02 -10.45
CA ARG A 154 15.03 12.92 -9.98
C ARG A 154 15.09 12.99 -8.47
N PHE A 155 13.96 13.18 -7.80
CA PHE A 155 13.88 13.12 -6.34
C PHE A 155 14.47 11.82 -5.81
N ASN A 156 14.06 10.67 -6.33
CA ASN A 156 14.59 9.37 -5.91
C ASN A 156 16.10 9.26 -6.14
N SER A 157 16.63 9.82 -7.23
CA SER A 157 18.08 9.81 -7.49
C SER A 157 18.85 10.68 -6.51
N SER A 158 18.42 11.93 -6.30
CA SER A 158 19.03 12.88 -5.38
C SER A 158 18.94 12.41 -3.93
N PHE A 159 17.77 11.89 -3.56
CA PHE A 159 17.52 11.31 -2.24
C PHE A 159 18.43 10.12 -1.99
N LEU A 160 18.58 9.19 -2.95
CA LEU A 160 19.52 8.09 -2.79
C LEU A 160 20.97 8.59 -2.72
N GLN A 161 21.36 9.63 -3.45
CA GLN A 161 22.72 10.20 -3.32
C GLN A 161 22.98 10.83 -1.95
N GLU A 162 21.98 11.51 -1.38
CA GLU A 162 22.07 12.16 -0.08
C GLU A 162 22.01 11.15 1.09
N TYR A 163 21.22 10.08 0.94
CA TYR A 163 20.91 9.14 2.02
C TYR A 163 21.57 7.75 1.86
N CYS A 164 22.24 7.43 0.74
CA CYS A 164 23.00 6.18 0.60
C CYS A 164 24.25 6.18 1.49
N LEU A 165 24.32 5.17 2.35
CA LEU A 165 25.32 4.94 3.41
C LEU A 165 26.75 4.65 2.92
N GLU A 166 27.03 4.72 1.62
CA GLU A 166 28.40 4.55 1.08
C GLU A 166 29.25 5.83 1.22
N ASN A 167 28.62 6.98 1.46
CA ASN A 167 29.33 8.22 1.75
C ASN A 167 29.84 8.24 3.20
N ASN A 168 31.16 8.19 3.38
CA ASN A 168 31.82 8.10 4.69
C ASN A 168 31.48 9.23 5.68
N GLU A 169 31.12 10.43 5.20
CA GLU A 169 30.73 11.57 6.05
C GLU A 169 29.33 11.42 6.65
N LEU A 170 28.41 10.78 5.94
CA LEU A 170 27.05 10.51 6.40
C LEU A 170 27.03 9.46 7.51
N LYS A 171 27.90 8.45 7.44
CA LYS A 171 28.08 7.49 8.55
C LYS A 171 28.45 8.17 9.87
N ILE A 172 29.31 9.19 9.82
CA ILE A 172 29.78 9.90 11.02
C ILE A 172 28.66 10.77 11.63
N ASN A 173 27.88 11.47 10.78
CA ASN A 173 26.76 12.29 11.25
C ASN A 173 25.58 11.46 11.76
N ILE A 174 25.22 10.37 11.06
CA ILE A 174 24.15 9.45 11.47
C ILE A 174 24.49 8.80 12.81
N GLN A 175 25.75 8.42 13.04
CA GLN A 175 26.18 7.84 14.33
C GLN A 175 26.04 8.79 15.52
N SER A 176 26.05 10.11 15.29
CA SER A 176 25.98 11.10 16.37
C SER A 176 24.55 11.42 16.81
N VAL A 177 23.57 11.49 15.88
CA VAL A 177 22.14 11.71 16.19
C VAL A 177 21.21 11.01 15.17
N PRO A 178 21.07 9.68 15.23
CA PRO A 178 20.26 8.89 14.28
C PRO A 178 18.79 9.32 14.16
N LYS A 179 18.17 9.68 15.28
CA LYS A 179 16.73 9.99 15.35
C LYS A 179 16.36 11.24 14.55
N VAL A 180 17.12 12.31 14.71
CA VAL A 180 16.93 13.58 13.97
C VAL A 180 17.08 13.35 12.46
N TYR A 181 17.99 12.46 12.07
CA TYR A 181 18.19 12.12 10.67
C TYR A 181 16.99 11.34 10.09
N SER A 182 16.42 10.41 10.86
CA SER A 182 15.19 9.70 10.47
C SER A 182 13.98 10.63 10.31
N GLU A 183 13.83 11.60 11.21
CA GLU A 183 12.76 12.61 11.15
C GLU A 183 12.93 13.50 9.92
N LYS A 184 14.16 13.97 9.64
CA LYS A 184 14.48 14.76 8.44
C LYS A 184 14.13 13.99 7.15
N MET A 185 14.52 12.71 7.08
CA MET A 185 14.26 11.86 5.91
C MET A 185 12.75 11.71 5.65
N CYS A 186 11.95 11.56 6.72
CA CYS A 186 10.50 11.54 6.63
C CYS A 186 9.93 12.90 6.19
N GLU A 187 10.46 14.02 6.69
CA GLU A 187 10.05 15.35 6.29
C GLU A 187 10.35 15.65 4.82
N ASP A 188 11.51 15.24 4.30
CA ASP A 188 11.88 15.40 2.89
C ASP A 188 10.90 14.65 1.97
N ILE A 189 10.58 13.39 2.30
CA ILE A 189 9.62 12.60 1.51
C ILE A 189 8.22 13.24 1.57
N LYS A 190 7.74 13.61 2.76
CA LYS A 190 6.42 14.27 2.92
C LYS A 190 6.38 15.60 2.17
N GLY A 191 7.45 16.39 2.26
CA GLY A 191 7.60 17.65 1.54
C GLY A 191 7.53 17.46 0.04
N PHE A 192 8.24 16.48 -0.50
CA PHE A 192 8.22 16.17 -1.93
C PHE A 192 6.86 15.67 -2.42
N VAL A 193 6.18 14.81 -1.65
CA VAL A 193 4.82 14.36 -1.98
C VAL A 193 3.85 15.54 -2.05
N MET A 194 3.92 16.46 -1.07
CA MET A 194 3.06 17.66 -1.05
C MET A 194 3.37 18.60 -2.23
N LEU A 195 4.65 18.85 -2.53
CA LEU A 195 5.05 19.63 -3.69
C LEU A 195 4.53 19.00 -4.99
N THR A 196 4.58 17.68 -5.11
CA THR A 196 4.13 16.98 -6.32
C THR A 196 2.62 17.05 -6.48
N LEU A 197 1.86 16.98 -5.38
CA LEU A 197 0.40 17.20 -5.41
C LEU A 197 0.05 18.61 -5.86
N GLN A 198 0.75 19.64 -5.35
CA GLN A 198 0.57 21.02 -5.81
C GLN A 198 0.95 21.17 -7.29
N ALA A 199 2.07 20.56 -7.70
CA ALA A 199 2.50 20.54 -9.09
C ALA A 199 1.42 19.94 -10.00
N MET A 200 0.75 18.86 -9.58
CA MET A 200 -0.31 18.21 -10.35
C MET A 200 -1.55 19.11 -10.53
N ILE A 201 -1.92 19.91 -9.53
CA ILE A 201 -3.04 20.87 -9.64
C ILE A 201 -2.76 21.85 -10.78
N HIS A 202 -1.57 22.43 -10.83
CA HIS A 202 -1.20 23.42 -11.84
C HIS A 202 -0.81 22.80 -13.19
N TYR A 203 -0.24 21.59 -13.19
CA TYR A 203 0.22 20.90 -14.40
C TYR A 203 -0.93 20.28 -15.20
N TYR A 204 -1.88 19.62 -14.52
CA TYR A 204 -3.02 18.98 -15.17
C TYR A 204 -4.30 19.84 -15.17
N GLY A 205 -4.56 20.57 -14.09
CA GLY A 205 -5.80 21.34 -13.92
C GLY A 205 -7.07 20.49 -13.94
N GLY A 206 -8.22 21.16 -14.07
CA GLY A 206 -9.52 20.53 -14.33
C GLY A 206 -9.88 19.38 -13.38
N VAL A 207 -10.06 18.19 -13.94
CA VAL A 207 -10.49 16.99 -13.19
C VAL A 207 -9.51 16.57 -12.12
N VAL A 208 -8.20 16.70 -12.37
CA VAL A 208 -7.18 16.32 -11.38
C VAL A 208 -7.23 17.28 -10.20
N ALA A 209 -7.33 18.59 -10.45
CA ALA A 209 -7.50 19.58 -9.39
C ALA A 209 -8.77 19.33 -8.58
N LYS A 210 -9.91 19.12 -9.26
CA LYS A 210 -11.19 18.80 -8.61
C LYS A 210 -11.11 17.51 -7.77
N THR A 211 -10.44 16.47 -8.27
CA THR A 211 -10.29 15.21 -7.53
C THR A 211 -9.39 15.38 -6.30
N ILE A 212 -8.33 16.19 -6.39
CA ILE A 212 -7.48 16.53 -5.25
C ILE A 212 -8.28 17.32 -4.20
N GLU A 213 -9.18 18.20 -4.60
CA GLU A 213 -10.07 18.94 -3.68
C GLU A 213 -11.12 18.04 -3.02
N GLU A 214 -11.80 17.20 -3.81
CA GLU A 214 -12.87 16.32 -3.31
C GLU A 214 -12.33 15.15 -2.49
N LYS A 215 -11.17 14.60 -2.88
CA LYS A 215 -10.58 13.38 -2.31
C LYS A 215 -9.06 13.50 -2.14
N PRO A 216 -8.57 14.47 -1.35
CA PRO A 216 -7.13 14.73 -1.19
C PRO A 216 -6.37 13.51 -0.68
N GLY A 217 -7.01 12.68 0.15
CA GLY A 217 -6.40 11.49 0.71
C GLY A 217 -6.13 10.37 -0.29
N GLU A 218 -7.01 10.14 -1.27
CA GLU A 218 -6.77 9.12 -2.31
C GLU A 218 -5.63 9.55 -3.25
N MET A 219 -5.52 10.86 -3.52
CA MET A 219 -4.44 11.41 -4.34
C MET A 219 -3.10 11.41 -3.61
N TYR A 220 -3.10 11.69 -2.29
CA TYR A 220 -1.91 11.54 -1.47
C TYR A 220 -1.41 10.10 -1.46
N ASP A 221 -2.33 9.14 -1.31
CA ASP A 221 -2.02 7.72 -1.32
C ASP A 221 -1.39 7.29 -2.65
N LEU A 222 -1.97 7.71 -3.79
CA LEU A 222 -1.39 7.49 -5.12
C LEU A 222 0.04 8.02 -5.19
N MET A 223 0.26 9.28 -4.81
CA MET A 223 1.59 9.88 -4.90
C MET A 223 2.60 9.18 -3.99
N LEU A 224 2.18 8.77 -2.81
CA LEU A 224 3.02 8.01 -1.91
C LEU A 224 3.44 6.66 -2.52
N GLU A 225 2.52 5.97 -3.20
CA GLU A 225 2.83 4.71 -3.91
C GLU A 225 3.84 4.90 -5.04
N GLU A 226 3.76 6.01 -5.78
CA GLU A 226 4.71 6.30 -6.87
C GLU A 226 6.09 6.74 -6.38
N VAL A 227 6.14 7.49 -5.28
CA VAL A 227 7.40 7.98 -4.72
C VAL A 227 8.18 6.86 -4.06
N PHE A 228 7.50 5.97 -3.33
CA PHE A 228 8.16 4.86 -2.65
C PHE A 228 8.68 3.83 -3.66
N THR A 229 10.00 3.85 -3.87
CA THR A 229 10.72 2.77 -4.57
C THR A 229 11.31 1.78 -3.57
N ASN A 230 11.66 0.58 -4.04
CA ASN A 230 12.34 -0.42 -3.21
C ASN A 230 13.61 0.15 -2.57
N SER A 231 14.43 0.86 -3.35
CA SER A 231 15.68 1.48 -2.86
C SER A 231 15.44 2.52 -1.76
N LEU A 232 14.41 3.35 -1.90
CA LEU A 232 14.03 4.34 -0.89
C LEU A 232 13.60 3.66 0.41
N GLN A 233 12.74 2.65 0.32
CA GLN A 233 12.25 1.91 1.48
C GLN A 233 13.38 1.18 2.22
N GLN A 234 14.31 0.55 1.51
CA GLN A 234 15.47 -0.10 2.12
C GLN A 234 16.40 0.90 2.83
N SER A 235 16.56 2.10 2.24
CA SER A 235 17.37 3.16 2.86
C SER A 235 16.70 3.67 4.14
N LEU A 236 15.39 3.85 4.12
CA LEU A 236 14.61 4.32 5.26
C LEU A 236 14.61 3.31 6.41
N LEU A 237 14.44 2.01 6.13
CA LEU A 237 14.52 0.98 7.16
C LEU A 237 15.89 0.92 7.83
N LYS A 238 16.98 1.05 7.07
CA LYS A 238 18.33 1.08 7.64
C LYS A 238 18.50 2.27 8.60
N VAL A 239 17.97 3.44 8.23
CA VAL A 239 18.01 4.62 9.10
C VAL A 239 17.15 4.41 10.36
N PHE A 240 15.97 3.80 10.25
CA PHE A 240 15.15 3.45 11.41
C PHE A 240 15.82 2.42 12.31
N HIS A 241 16.43 1.38 11.74
CA HIS A 241 17.21 0.40 12.50
C HIS A 241 18.35 1.08 13.26
N LEU A 242 19.10 1.98 12.61
CA LEU A 242 20.15 2.75 13.29
C LEU A 242 19.60 3.70 14.37
N ALA A 243 18.40 4.24 14.18
CA ALA A 243 17.75 5.13 15.14
C ALA A 243 17.26 4.42 16.40
N PHE A 244 16.89 3.15 16.27
CA PHE A 244 16.34 2.34 17.36
C PHE A 244 17.13 1.05 17.59
N LYS A 245 18.44 1.09 17.32
CA LYS A 245 19.30 -0.10 17.29
C LYS A 245 19.18 -0.96 18.55
N ASP A 246 19.24 -0.35 19.72
CA ASP A 246 19.14 -1.06 21.00
C ASP A 246 17.82 -1.83 21.15
N LYS A 247 16.72 -1.29 20.60
CA LYS A 247 15.41 -1.95 20.60
C LYS A 247 15.32 -3.04 19.54
N CYS A 248 15.83 -2.79 18.34
CA CYS A 248 15.85 -3.79 17.26
C CYS A 248 16.68 -5.03 17.66
N ASP A 249 17.89 -4.82 18.20
CA ASP A 249 18.76 -5.90 18.64
C ASP A 249 18.10 -6.72 19.78
N LEU A 250 17.44 -6.04 20.73
CA LEU A 250 16.70 -6.70 21.81
C LEU A 250 15.48 -7.49 21.29
N TYR A 251 14.75 -6.93 20.34
CA TYR A 251 13.60 -7.58 19.72
C TYR A 251 14.02 -8.88 19.02
N GLU A 252 15.10 -8.84 18.22
CA GLU A 252 15.63 -10.01 17.54
C GLU A 252 16.12 -11.10 18.50
N GLU A 253 16.88 -10.72 19.55
CA GLU A 253 17.33 -11.65 20.58
C GLU A 253 16.13 -12.35 21.28
N LYS A 254 15.06 -11.60 21.55
CA LYS A 254 13.85 -12.15 22.18
C LYS A 254 13.04 -13.02 21.22
N LEU A 255 12.98 -12.70 19.93
CA LEU A 255 12.34 -13.57 18.93
C LEU A 255 13.00 -14.95 18.84
N GLU A 256 14.32 -15.02 18.97
CA GLU A 256 15.03 -16.31 19.02
C GLU A 256 14.65 -17.12 20.25
N LYS A 257 14.67 -16.48 21.43
CA LYS A 257 14.27 -17.10 22.71
C LYS A 257 12.82 -17.58 22.72
N TYR A 258 11.91 -16.83 22.10
CA TYR A 258 10.49 -17.10 22.08
C TYR A 258 10.04 -18.01 20.92
N SER A 259 10.98 -18.49 20.10
CA SER A 259 10.67 -19.29 18.93
C SER A 259 9.93 -20.60 19.25
N GLU A 260 10.14 -21.18 20.44
CA GLU A 260 9.50 -22.41 20.91
C GLU A 260 8.15 -22.20 21.64
N LEU A 261 7.71 -20.94 21.86
CA LEU A 261 6.45 -20.69 22.57
C LEU A 261 5.24 -21.27 21.83
N THR A 262 4.32 -21.84 22.62
CA THR A 262 3.03 -22.37 22.17
C THR A 262 1.90 -21.37 22.44
N CYS A 263 0.73 -21.56 21.82
CA CYS A 263 -0.44 -20.72 22.08
C CYS A 263 -0.85 -20.77 23.56
N ASN A 264 -0.65 -21.92 24.22
CA ASN A 264 -0.95 -22.09 25.64
C ASN A 264 -0.03 -21.25 26.55
N ASP A 265 1.24 -21.08 26.19
CA ASP A 265 2.19 -20.27 26.96
C ASP A 265 1.85 -18.76 26.91
N LEU A 266 1.09 -18.34 25.88
CA LEU A 266 0.61 -16.97 25.72
C LEU A 266 -0.80 -16.76 26.32
N GLY A 267 -1.37 -17.76 26.99
CA GLY A 267 -2.69 -17.64 27.62
C GLY A 267 -3.85 -17.55 26.62
N ILE A 268 -3.64 -18.00 25.38
CA ILE A 268 -4.70 -18.07 24.36
C ILE A 268 -5.74 -19.10 24.82
N HIS A 269 -7.02 -18.77 24.66
CA HIS A 269 -8.12 -19.63 25.06
C HIS A 269 -8.08 -20.98 24.33
N ARG A 270 -8.54 -22.05 24.99
CA ARG A 270 -8.43 -23.45 24.49
C ARG A 270 -8.99 -23.64 23.08
N TYR A 271 -10.09 -22.97 22.75
CA TYR A 271 -10.69 -23.04 21.41
C TYR A 271 -9.84 -22.39 20.29
N PHE A 272 -8.85 -21.56 20.65
CA PHE A 272 -7.97 -20.86 19.70
C PHE A 272 -6.52 -21.39 19.73
N GLN A 273 -6.24 -22.41 20.53
CA GLN A 273 -4.93 -23.08 20.57
C GLN A 273 -4.83 -24.13 19.44
N LEU A 274 -4.60 -23.66 18.22
CA LEU A 274 -4.56 -24.49 17.00
C LEU A 274 -3.26 -25.31 16.83
N ASP A 275 -2.30 -25.12 17.74
CA ASP A 275 -0.96 -25.73 17.73
C ASP A 275 -0.87 -27.05 18.49
N VAL A 276 -1.90 -27.39 19.27
CA VAL A 276 -1.96 -28.64 20.04
C VAL A 276 -2.92 -29.62 19.35
N GLU A 277 -2.39 -30.76 18.87
CA GLU A 277 -3.20 -31.83 18.23
C GLU A 277 -4.35 -32.36 19.12
N ASN A 278 -4.23 -32.18 20.44
CA ASN A 278 -5.20 -32.63 21.45
C ASN A 278 -6.38 -31.67 21.70
N ASN A 279 -6.44 -30.49 21.06
CA ASN A 279 -7.54 -29.55 21.27
C ASN A 279 -8.82 -29.86 20.48
N LYS A 280 -8.83 -30.93 19.66
CA LYS A 280 -10.11 -31.54 19.29
C LYS A 280 -10.70 -32.17 20.57
N PRO A 281 -11.87 -31.74 21.06
CA PRO A 281 -12.46 -32.38 22.22
C PRO A 281 -12.61 -33.86 21.90
N SER A 282 -11.87 -34.69 22.64
CA SER A 282 -12.07 -36.13 22.62
C SER A 282 -13.54 -36.36 22.89
N LYS A 283 -14.24 -37.01 21.95
CA LYS A 283 -15.65 -37.40 22.08
C LYS A 283 -15.88 -37.85 23.52
N GLY A 284 -16.69 -37.08 24.25
CA GLY A 284 -16.87 -37.27 25.68
C GLY A 284 -17.25 -38.71 26.01
N GLN A 285 -16.63 -39.21 27.08
CA GLN A 285 -17.07 -40.41 27.80
C GLN A 285 -18.53 -40.23 28.23
N GLY A 286 -19.45 -40.74 27.42
CA GLY A 286 -20.74 -41.25 27.87
C GLY A 286 -20.55 -42.72 28.23
N HIS A 287 -20.82 -43.06 29.49
CA HIS A 287 -20.79 -44.41 30.02
C HIS A 287 -21.75 -45.33 29.23
N PHE A 288 -21.21 -46.41 28.63
CA PHE A 288 -21.78 -47.73 28.30
C PHE A 288 -21.35 -48.23 26.91
N GLY A 289 -20.67 -49.38 26.90
CA GLY A 289 -20.58 -50.27 25.74
C GLY A 289 -19.20 -50.36 25.11
N HIS A 290 -18.50 -51.46 25.40
CA HIS A 290 -17.44 -52.03 24.58
C HIS A 290 -17.71 -51.85 23.07
N ILE A 291 -16.70 -51.43 22.31
CA ILE A 291 -16.16 -52.17 21.15
C ILE A 291 -14.81 -51.56 20.75
N ALA A 292 -13.91 -52.51 20.47
CA ALA A 292 -12.58 -52.48 19.87
C ALA A 292 -12.12 -51.25 19.09
N TYR A 293 -10.85 -50.93 19.33
CA TYR A 293 -9.85 -50.47 18.37
C TYR A 293 -10.30 -50.48 16.90
N ALA A 294 -10.48 -49.29 16.34
CA ALA A 294 -10.37 -49.05 14.91
C ALA A 294 -9.35 -47.92 14.72
N GLU A 295 -8.09 -48.32 14.64
CA GLU A 295 -7.09 -47.58 13.87
C GLU A 295 -7.65 -47.37 12.46
N GLY A 296 -7.90 -46.12 12.08
CA GLY A 296 -8.30 -45.78 10.71
C GLY A 296 -9.52 -44.87 10.65
N ILE A 297 -9.31 -43.71 10.02
CA ILE A 297 -10.29 -42.71 9.58
C ILE A 297 -10.44 -41.53 10.57
N LEU A 298 -9.39 -40.70 10.61
CA LEU A 298 -9.45 -39.23 10.54
C LEU A 298 -8.02 -38.73 10.19
N ASN A 299 -7.53 -39.12 9.01
CA ASN A 299 -6.34 -38.54 8.41
C ASN A 299 -6.74 -37.19 7.77
N HIS A 300 -6.85 -36.13 8.59
CA HIS A 300 -6.59 -34.79 8.07
C HIS A 300 -5.06 -34.62 8.03
N PRO A 301 -4.50 -34.00 6.98
CA PRO A 301 -3.07 -34.08 6.68
C PRO A 301 -2.22 -33.53 7.84
N ARG A 302 -1.12 -34.23 8.13
CA ARG A 302 -0.07 -33.97 9.13
C ARG A 302 0.69 -32.63 8.95
N ASN A 303 0.02 -31.57 8.54
CA ASN A 303 0.64 -30.31 8.13
C ASN A 303 -0.23 -29.08 8.40
N PHE A 304 -1.21 -29.13 9.31
CA PHE A 304 -1.88 -27.91 9.77
C PHE A 304 -0.95 -27.15 10.71
N LYS A 305 -0.11 -26.30 10.14
CA LYS A 305 0.70 -25.36 10.92
C LYS A 305 -0.25 -24.32 11.50
N ALA A 306 -0.39 -24.29 12.83
CA ALA A 306 -1.25 -23.35 13.54
C ALA A 306 -1.03 -21.90 13.05
N TYR A 307 -2.13 -21.26 12.63
CA TYR A 307 -2.10 -19.92 12.04
C TYR A 307 -1.10 -19.72 10.88
N GLY A 308 -0.66 -20.81 10.23
CA GLY A 308 0.42 -20.77 9.22
C GLY A 308 0.12 -19.82 8.08
N LYS A 309 -1.14 -19.79 7.60
CA LYS A 309 -1.58 -18.84 6.57
C LYS A 309 -1.44 -17.38 7.03
N ALA A 310 -1.78 -17.09 8.29
CA ALA A 310 -1.67 -15.74 8.84
C ALA A 310 -0.19 -15.35 9.05
N VAL A 311 0.65 -16.28 9.49
CA VAL A 311 2.11 -16.10 9.60
C VAL A 311 2.73 -15.79 8.24
N ASP A 312 2.39 -16.56 7.22
CA ASP A 312 2.92 -16.36 5.86
C ASP A 312 2.39 -15.05 5.26
N LYS A 313 1.11 -14.71 5.53
CA LYS A 313 0.55 -13.41 5.14
C LYS A 313 1.31 -12.25 5.79
N LEU A 314 1.60 -12.31 7.09
CA LEU A 314 2.34 -11.25 7.77
C LEU A 314 3.76 -11.10 7.21
N ARG A 315 4.42 -12.20 6.83
CA ARG A 315 5.75 -12.16 6.17
C ARG A 315 5.76 -11.48 4.81
N GLU A 316 4.62 -11.40 4.11
CA GLU A 316 4.52 -10.61 2.89
C GLU A 316 4.85 -9.13 3.12
N LEU A 317 4.78 -8.66 4.38
CA LEU A 317 5.12 -7.30 4.76
C LEU A 317 6.54 -6.93 4.31
N GLU A 318 7.51 -7.84 4.39
CA GLU A 318 8.91 -7.61 3.96
C GLU A 318 9.01 -7.34 2.45
N ASN A 319 8.13 -7.94 1.65
CA ASN A 319 8.12 -7.83 0.19
C ASN A 319 7.39 -6.58 -0.31
N GLN A 320 6.67 -5.86 0.56
CA GLN A 320 5.98 -4.63 0.19
C GLN A 320 6.86 -3.42 0.49
N PHE A 321 7.03 -2.52 -0.49
CA PHE A 321 7.77 -1.27 -0.28
C PHE A 321 6.85 -0.09 0.13
N SER A 322 5.62 -0.06 -0.37
CA SER A 322 4.65 1.00 -0.07
C SER A 322 4.11 0.86 1.36
N PRO A 323 4.08 1.95 2.16
CA PRO A 323 3.47 1.95 3.49
C PRO A 323 1.99 1.50 3.48
N LEU A 324 1.23 1.86 2.44
CA LEU A 324 -0.18 1.48 2.30
C LEU A 324 -0.34 0.00 1.98
N LYS A 325 0.54 -0.56 1.14
CA LYS A 325 0.54 -2.00 0.86
C LYS A 325 0.91 -2.81 2.10
N LYS A 326 1.87 -2.32 2.89
CA LYS A 326 2.19 -2.93 4.20
C LYS A 326 1.01 -2.89 5.16
N LEU A 327 0.32 -1.75 5.27
CA LEU A 327 -0.92 -1.66 6.04
C LEU A 327 -1.97 -2.67 5.57
N GLY A 328 -2.13 -2.80 4.24
CA GLY A 328 -3.01 -3.80 3.64
C GLY A 328 -2.67 -5.24 4.07
N VAL A 329 -1.38 -5.58 4.15
CA VAL A 329 -0.91 -6.88 4.66
C VAL A 329 -1.30 -7.08 6.13
N VAL A 330 -1.13 -6.07 6.98
CA VAL A 330 -1.50 -6.15 8.41
C VAL A 330 -3.01 -6.40 8.57
N ILE A 331 -3.84 -5.69 7.82
CA ILE A 331 -5.30 -5.87 7.83
C ILE A 331 -5.70 -7.24 7.28
N GLN A 332 -5.03 -7.72 6.23
CA GLN A 332 -5.30 -9.06 5.69
C GLN A 332 -4.89 -10.14 6.68
N THR A 333 -3.79 -9.95 7.42
CA THR A 333 -3.33 -10.90 8.44
C THR A 333 -4.39 -11.12 9.52
N SER A 334 -5.04 -10.05 9.99
CA SER A 334 -6.09 -10.19 11.01
C SER A 334 -7.34 -10.91 10.48
N ARG A 335 -7.69 -10.74 9.21
CA ARG A 335 -8.77 -11.52 8.57
C ARG A 335 -8.40 -13.00 8.41
N VAL A 336 -7.19 -13.27 7.91
CA VAL A 336 -6.69 -14.65 7.73
C VAL A 336 -6.56 -15.36 9.06
N LEU A 337 -6.26 -14.65 10.16
CA LEU A 337 -6.33 -15.19 11.51
C LEU A 337 -7.71 -15.74 11.86
N CYS A 338 -8.78 -14.99 11.58
CA CYS A 338 -10.15 -15.44 11.83
C CYS A 338 -10.49 -16.64 10.95
N GLU A 339 -10.10 -16.59 9.67
CA GLU A 339 -10.27 -17.70 8.73
C GLU A 339 -9.56 -18.97 9.19
N CYS A 340 -8.37 -18.86 9.81
CA CYS A 340 -7.67 -20.02 10.36
C CYS A 340 -8.46 -20.71 11.48
N VAL A 341 -9.16 -19.93 12.32
CA VAL A 341 -10.01 -20.48 13.39
C VAL A 341 -11.25 -21.14 12.77
N ASP A 342 -11.93 -20.45 11.85
CA ASP A 342 -13.11 -20.98 11.17
C ASP A 342 -12.81 -22.26 10.38
N GLU A 343 -11.67 -22.31 9.70
CA GLU A 343 -11.22 -23.50 8.96
C GLU A 343 -10.89 -24.67 9.88
N TYR A 344 -10.27 -24.41 11.03
CA TYR A 344 -9.92 -25.48 11.97
C TYR A 344 -11.16 -26.17 12.56
N TRP A 345 -12.20 -25.40 12.85
CA TRP A 345 -13.45 -25.89 13.43
C TRP A 345 -14.53 -26.24 12.39
N LYS A 346 -14.26 -26.05 11.10
CA LYS A 346 -15.25 -26.20 10.02
C LYS A 346 -15.98 -27.55 9.99
N ASP A 347 -15.26 -28.63 10.28
CA ASP A 347 -15.78 -30.00 10.23
C ASP A 347 -16.26 -30.52 11.61
N ASP A 348 -16.15 -29.71 12.65
CA ASP A 348 -16.48 -30.10 14.03
C ASP A 348 -17.79 -29.45 14.49
N THR A 349 -18.82 -30.26 14.68
CA THR A 349 -20.15 -29.80 15.14
C THR A 349 -20.28 -29.73 16.66
N THR A 350 -19.22 -30.03 17.41
CA THR A 350 -19.25 -30.08 18.88
C THR A 350 -19.04 -28.72 19.55
N VAL A 351 -18.49 -27.74 18.82
CA VAL A 351 -18.25 -26.38 19.32
C VAL A 351 -19.32 -25.44 18.74
N SER A 352 -19.95 -24.65 19.62
CA SER A 352 -20.93 -23.65 19.17
C SER A 352 -20.21 -22.53 18.43
N LYS A 353 -20.85 -21.95 17.40
CA LYS A 353 -20.32 -20.74 16.75
C LYS A 353 -20.19 -19.56 17.70
N ASP A 354 -21.01 -19.52 18.75
CA ASP A 354 -20.93 -18.48 19.77
C ASP A 354 -19.65 -18.61 20.62
N ASP A 355 -19.12 -19.83 20.79
CA ASP A 355 -17.86 -20.09 21.49
C ASP A 355 -16.61 -19.77 20.64
N LEU A 356 -16.81 -19.57 19.32
CA LEU A 356 -15.77 -19.20 18.36
C LEU A 356 -15.66 -17.69 18.13
N VAL A 357 -16.45 -16.88 18.83
CA VAL A 357 -16.36 -15.43 18.79
C VAL A 357 -15.07 -14.98 19.46
N ILE A 358 -14.12 -14.49 18.66
CA ILE A 358 -12.81 -14.03 19.16
C ILE A 358 -12.97 -12.64 19.78
N SER A 359 -12.68 -12.51 21.07
CA SER A 359 -12.63 -11.21 21.74
C SER A 359 -11.36 -10.43 21.35
N ALA A 360 -11.35 -9.11 21.59
CA ALA A 360 -10.20 -8.26 21.28
C ALA A 360 -8.90 -8.71 21.99
N ASP A 361 -9.00 -9.16 23.24
CA ASP A 361 -7.85 -9.67 24.00
C ASP A 361 -7.29 -10.98 23.42
N GLN A 362 -8.19 -11.84 22.89
CA GLN A 362 -7.78 -13.05 22.20
C GLN A 362 -7.15 -12.74 20.84
N ILE A 363 -7.67 -11.75 20.10
CA ILE A 363 -7.03 -11.27 18.86
C ILE A 363 -5.60 -10.82 19.16
N LEU A 364 -5.39 -9.97 20.17
CA LEU A 364 -4.06 -9.47 20.53
C LEU A 364 -3.09 -10.63 20.85
N SER A 365 -3.54 -11.60 21.65
CA SER A 365 -2.72 -12.74 22.07
C SER A 365 -2.36 -13.67 20.92
N ILE A 366 -3.31 -13.94 20.01
CA ILE A 366 -3.08 -14.72 18.79
C ILE A 366 -2.18 -13.95 17.82
N PHE A 367 -2.36 -12.62 17.69
CA PHE A 367 -1.54 -11.79 16.83
C PHE A 367 -0.09 -11.72 17.33
N LEU A 368 0.12 -11.68 18.65
CA LEU A 368 1.44 -11.79 19.27
C LEU A 368 2.11 -13.13 18.93
N TYR A 369 1.37 -14.24 18.99
CA TYR A 369 1.87 -15.55 18.54
C TYR A 369 2.31 -15.50 17.07
N ILE A 370 1.48 -14.93 16.20
CA ILE A 370 1.78 -14.78 14.76
C ILE A 370 3.05 -13.94 14.56
N VAL A 371 3.21 -12.81 15.25
CA VAL A 371 4.41 -11.96 15.19
C VAL A 371 5.67 -12.76 15.55
N ILE A 372 5.62 -13.51 16.66
CA ILE A 372 6.75 -14.33 17.11
C ILE A 372 7.10 -15.42 16.07
N LYS A 373 6.09 -16.08 15.47
CA LYS A 373 6.32 -17.13 14.46
C LYS A 373 6.70 -16.58 13.08
N ALA A 374 6.28 -15.35 12.76
CA ALA A 374 6.65 -14.68 11.52
C ALA A 374 8.13 -14.36 11.47
N LYS A 375 8.74 -13.97 12.61
CA LYS A 375 10.16 -13.63 12.77
C LYS A 375 10.63 -12.59 11.74
N ILE A 376 9.84 -11.53 11.60
CA ILE A 376 10.15 -10.45 10.66
C ILE A 376 11.24 -9.57 11.29
N PRO A 377 12.40 -9.42 10.64
CA PRO A 377 13.44 -8.50 11.11
C PRO A 377 12.94 -7.06 11.03
N ASP A 378 13.40 -6.21 11.94
CA ASP A 378 13.06 -4.77 11.96
C ASP A 378 11.55 -4.45 11.85
N LEU A 379 10.70 -5.28 12.46
CA LEU A 379 9.25 -5.09 12.44
C LEU A 379 8.84 -3.72 13.01
N SER A 380 9.57 -3.20 14.00
CA SER A 380 9.39 -1.85 14.54
C SER A 380 9.59 -0.77 13.47
N GLY A 381 10.63 -0.87 12.63
CA GLY A 381 10.89 0.06 11.52
C GLY A 381 9.80 0.00 10.44
N HIS A 382 9.27 -1.20 10.17
CA HIS A 382 8.13 -1.37 9.30
C HIS A 382 6.85 -0.70 9.83
N VAL A 383 6.55 -0.86 11.12
CA VAL A 383 5.42 -0.20 11.79
C VAL A 383 5.61 1.31 11.78
N GLN A 384 6.80 1.80 12.14
CA GLN A 384 7.13 3.23 12.10
C GLN A 384 6.88 3.83 10.72
N MET A 385 7.24 3.12 9.65
CA MET A 385 7.00 3.59 8.29
C MET A 385 5.49 3.73 7.98
N ILE A 386 4.65 2.80 8.44
CA ILE A 386 3.19 2.91 8.30
C ILE A 386 2.66 4.10 9.13
N CYS A 387 3.18 4.31 10.33
CA CYS A 387 2.79 5.41 11.21
C CYS A 387 3.21 6.79 10.65
N GLU A 388 4.39 6.89 10.05
CA GLU A 388 4.90 8.16 9.52
C GLU A 388 4.19 8.59 8.24
N PHE A 389 3.90 7.66 7.34
CA PHE A 389 3.38 7.97 6.00
C PHE A 389 1.90 7.63 5.80
N GLY A 390 1.28 6.92 6.75
CA GLY A 390 -0.15 6.66 6.73
C GLY A 390 -0.98 7.92 7.00
N ARG A 391 -2.16 8.02 6.37
CA ARG A 391 -3.09 9.11 6.65
C ARG A 391 -3.62 9.02 8.08
N LYS A 392 -3.71 10.15 8.78
CA LYS A 392 -4.31 10.22 10.14
C LYS A 392 -5.73 9.65 10.20
N ILE A 393 -6.52 9.81 9.13
CA ILE A 393 -7.89 9.26 9.06
C ILE A 393 -7.88 7.73 8.99
N ILE A 394 -6.89 7.14 8.29
CA ILE A 394 -6.70 5.69 8.23
C ILE A 394 -6.22 5.18 9.61
N GLN A 395 -5.29 5.91 10.24
CA GLN A 395 -4.74 5.58 11.56
C GLN A 395 -5.74 5.76 12.71
N ASN A 396 -6.69 6.69 12.59
CA ASN A 396 -7.73 6.90 13.60
C ASN A 396 -9.00 6.06 13.32
N GLY A 397 -9.07 5.41 12.17
CA GLY A 397 -10.17 4.53 11.78
C GLY A 397 -9.95 3.08 12.23
N SER A 398 -10.83 2.19 11.78
CA SER A 398 -10.73 0.73 12.06
C SER A 398 -9.46 0.08 11.51
N MET A 399 -8.84 0.68 10.50
CA MET A 399 -7.56 0.20 9.95
C MET A 399 -6.39 0.46 10.90
N GLY A 400 -6.38 1.61 11.58
CA GLY A 400 -5.34 1.96 12.54
C GLY A 400 -5.33 1.09 13.78
N TYR A 401 -6.50 0.57 14.18
CA TYR A 401 -6.58 -0.42 15.26
C TYR A 401 -5.63 -1.61 15.06
N TYR A 402 -5.53 -2.13 13.83
CA TYR A 402 -4.63 -3.26 13.53
C TYR A 402 -3.15 -2.87 13.57
N VAL A 403 -2.82 -1.62 13.20
CA VAL A 403 -1.45 -1.09 13.31
C VAL A 403 -1.06 -0.92 14.77
N THR A 404 -1.93 -0.33 15.59
CA THR A 404 -1.71 -0.19 17.03
C THR A 404 -1.64 -1.55 17.73
N THR A 405 -2.42 -2.53 17.25
CA THR A 405 -2.32 -3.93 17.74
C THR A 405 -0.95 -4.52 17.41
N LEU A 406 -0.46 -4.33 16.18
CA LEU A 406 0.87 -4.79 15.77
C LEU A 406 1.99 -4.09 16.56
N GLU A 407 1.88 -2.78 16.78
CA GLU A 407 2.79 -1.99 17.59
C GLU A 407 2.84 -2.51 19.04
N ALA A 408 1.67 -2.74 19.64
CA ALA A 408 1.57 -3.34 20.97
C ALA A 408 2.19 -4.74 21.02
N CYS A 409 2.05 -5.57 19.97
CA CYS A 409 2.73 -6.86 19.89
C CYS A 409 4.25 -6.72 19.86
N VAL A 410 4.80 -5.74 19.12
CA VAL A 410 6.25 -5.48 19.09
C VAL A 410 6.75 -5.06 20.48
N GLU A 411 6.07 -4.11 21.11
CA GLU A 411 6.41 -3.66 22.48
C GLU A 411 6.28 -4.80 23.50
N GLN A 412 5.26 -5.65 23.35
CA GLN A 412 5.07 -6.81 24.20
C GLN A 412 6.22 -7.81 24.05
N VAL A 413 6.72 -8.07 22.83
CA VAL A 413 7.92 -8.91 22.63
C VAL A 413 9.13 -8.28 23.34
N GLU A 414 9.34 -6.96 23.19
CA GLU A 414 10.44 -6.21 23.81
C GLU A 414 10.38 -6.19 25.35
N THR A 415 9.19 -6.21 25.96
CA THR A 415 9.00 -6.05 27.41
C THR A 415 8.73 -7.35 28.15
N MET A 416 8.19 -8.36 27.47
CA MET A 416 7.84 -9.65 28.08
C MET A 416 9.06 -10.29 28.74
N SER A 417 8.85 -10.77 29.97
CA SER A 417 9.84 -11.50 30.77
C SER A 417 9.38 -12.94 31.02
N PRO A 418 10.30 -13.87 31.32
CA PRO A 418 9.95 -15.25 31.65
C PRO A 418 8.99 -15.38 32.85
N GLU A 419 9.08 -14.46 33.82
CA GLU A 419 8.18 -14.43 34.98
C GLU A 419 6.75 -14.05 34.60
N LEU A 420 6.59 -13.14 33.63
CA LEU A 420 5.28 -12.76 33.10
C LEU A 420 4.63 -13.93 32.35
N LEU A 421 5.42 -14.65 31.53
CA LEU A 421 4.96 -15.86 30.83
C LEU A 421 4.51 -16.95 31.80
N MET A 422 5.26 -17.18 32.88
CA MET A 422 4.86 -18.13 33.92
C MET A 422 3.54 -17.72 34.59
N LYS A 423 3.36 -16.44 34.92
CA LYS A 423 2.10 -15.94 35.48
C LYS A 423 0.93 -16.11 34.51
N ILE A 424 1.10 -15.77 33.24
CA ILE A 424 0.06 -15.92 32.21
C ILE A 424 -0.36 -17.39 32.09
N LYS A 425 0.61 -18.32 32.10
CA LYS A 425 0.36 -19.75 32.09
C LYS A 425 -0.42 -20.23 33.33
N GLU A 426 -0.06 -19.74 34.52
CA GLU A 426 -0.79 -20.02 35.75
C GLU A 426 -2.23 -19.51 35.74
N TYR A 427 -2.48 -18.33 35.16
CA TYR A 427 -3.82 -17.77 35.01
C TYR A 427 -4.66 -18.56 34.00
N SER A 428 -4.07 -18.96 32.86
CA SER A 428 -4.74 -19.79 31.85
C SER A 428 -5.13 -21.17 32.38
N LEU A 429 -4.29 -21.77 33.22
CA LEU A 429 -4.57 -23.06 33.88
C LEU A 429 -5.67 -22.96 34.95
N LYS A 430 -5.84 -21.79 35.58
CA LYS A 430 -6.84 -21.57 36.63
C LYS A 430 -8.28 -21.36 36.12
N GLY A 431 -8.48 -21.33 34.80
CA GLY A 431 -9.78 -21.48 34.13
C GLY A 431 -10.94 -20.76 34.82
N TYR A 432 -11.13 -19.48 34.52
CA TYR A 432 -12.40 -18.81 34.77
C TYR A 432 -13.36 -19.02 33.60
#